data_AF-A0A966VSV6-F1
#
_entry.id   AF-A0A966VSV6-F1
#
_cell.length_a   1.000
_cell.length_b   1.000
_cell.length_c   1.000
_cell.angle_alpha   90.00
_cell.angle_beta   90.00
_cell.angle_gamma   90.00
#
_symmetry.space_group_name_H-M   'P 1'
#
loop_
_entity.id
_entity.type
_entity.pdbx_description
1 polymer ?
#
loop_
_entity_poly.entity_id
_entity_poly.type
_entity_poly.pdbx_seq_one_letter_code
_entity_poly.pdbx_strand_id
1 'polypeptide(L)'
;MPMTPTILYIIYNQEYNAIKIGIGDITGKRFRQHRTKGWELVCYWYFQNRAGARRVESIVLQTLRERYGHYLDKGDMPQRGYTETFDASKITKRKILRLVNKAIKGLL
;
A
#
# COMPACT_ATOMS: atom_id res chain seq x y z
N MET A 1 -1.22 -21.55 -13.24
CA MET A 1 -1.82 -20.76 -12.14
C MET A 1 -2.73 -19.69 -12.75
N PRO A 2 -3.94 -19.46 -12.25
CA PRO A 2 -4.82 -18.44 -12.81
C PRO A 2 -4.18 -17.05 -12.69
N MET A 3 -4.17 -16.32 -13.80
CA MET A 3 -3.75 -14.91 -13.87
C MET A 3 -4.84 -14.07 -13.22
N THR A 4 -4.82 -13.94 -11.89
CA THR A 4 -5.79 -13.11 -11.16
C THR A 4 -5.35 -11.64 -11.25
N PRO A 5 -6.09 -10.79 -11.98
CA PRO A 5 -5.77 -9.37 -12.04
C PRO A 5 -5.77 -8.77 -10.65
N THR A 6 -4.74 -7.99 -10.35
CA THR A 6 -4.51 -7.45 -9.01
C THR A 6 -4.09 -6.00 -9.14
N ILE A 7 -4.59 -5.16 -8.24
CA ILE A 7 -4.13 -3.78 -8.10
C ILE A 7 -3.19 -3.68 -6.90
N LEU A 8 -2.12 -2.91 -7.05
CA LEU A 8 -1.39 -2.33 -5.92
C LEU A 8 -1.94 -0.92 -5.74
N TYR A 9 -2.29 -0.55 -4.51
CA TYR A 9 -2.84 0.76 -4.19
C TYR A 9 -2.08 1.42 -3.05
N ILE A 10 -2.14 2.76 -3.07
CA ILE A 10 -1.79 3.62 -1.96
C ILE A 10 -3.07 4.29 -1.49
N ILE A 11 -3.33 4.20 -0.20
CA ILE A 11 -4.46 4.89 0.44
C ILE A 11 -3.94 5.76 1.59
N TYR A 12 -4.67 6.82 1.89
CA TYR A 12 -4.35 7.80 2.93
C TYR A 12 -5.51 7.90 3.91
N ASN A 13 -5.21 8.07 5.20
CA ASN A 13 -6.20 8.37 6.22
C ASN A 13 -5.81 9.68 6.90
N GLN A 14 -6.72 10.66 6.86
CA GLN A 14 -6.48 12.00 7.40
C GLN A 14 -6.46 12.04 8.93
N GLU A 15 -7.33 11.28 9.59
CA GLU A 15 -7.44 11.23 11.05
C GLU A 15 -6.15 10.71 11.68
N TYR A 16 -5.60 9.63 11.13
CA TYR A 16 -4.33 9.08 11.58
C TYR A 16 -3.12 9.79 10.98
N ASN A 17 -3.29 10.64 9.97
CA ASN A 17 -2.22 11.17 9.13
C ASN A 17 -1.29 10.05 8.61
N ALA A 18 -1.90 8.96 8.10
CA ALA A 18 -1.20 7.73 7.77
C ALA A 18 -1.39 7.34 6.30
N ILE A 19 -0.34 6.81 5.69
CA ILE A 19 -0.39 6.21 4.36
C ILE A 19 -0.30 4.69 4.50
N LYS A 20 -1.09 3.96 3.72
CA LYS A 20 -1.05 2.50 3.63
C LYS A 20 -0.81 2.04 2.20
N ILE A 21 0.01 1.02 2.06
CA ILE A 21 0.27 0.34 0.78
C ILE A 21 -0.32 -1.06 0.87
N GLY A 22 -0.99 -1.51 -0.18
CA GLY A 22 -1.58 -2.84 -0.20
C GLY A 22 -1.93 -3.31 -1.60
N ILE A 23 -2.12 -4.61 -1.75
CA ILE A 23 -2.71 -5.20 -2.96
C ILE A 23 -4.18 -5.60 -2.76
N GLY A 24 -4.96 -5.58 -3.83
CA GLY A 24 -6.37 -5.96 -3.83
C GLY A 24 -6.80 -6.54 -5.17
N ASP A 25 -7.94 -7.21 -5.19
CA ASP A 25 -8.60 -7.54 -6.45
C ASP A 25 -9.11 -6.28 -7.16
N ILE A 26 -9.36 -6.42 -8.46
CA ILE A 26 -9.91 -5.32 -9.29
C ILE A 26 -11.34 -4.93 -8.92
N THR A 27 -12.07 -5.75 -8.16
CA THR A 27 -13.42 -5.42 -7.73
C THR A 27 -13.42 -4.32 -6.67
N GLY A 28 -12.27 -4.03 -6.06
CA GLY A 28 -12.11 -2.99 -5.04
C GLY A 28 -12.78 -3.34 -3.71
N LYS A 29 -13.17 -4.61 -3.47
CA LYS A 29 -13.83 -5.04 -2.22
C LYS A 29 -13.04 -4.65 -0.98
N ARG A 30 -11.72 -4.92 -0.99
CA ARG A 30 -10.80 -4.54 0.09
C ARG A 30 -10.68 -3.02 0.25
N PHE A 31 -10.60 -2.29 -0.85
CA PHE A 31 -10.56 -0.83 -0.81
C PHE A 31 -11.84 -0.24 -0.21
N ARG A 32 -13.02 -0.74 -0.58
CA ARG A 32 -14.30 -0.32 0.02
C ARG A 32 -14.33 -0.50 1.53
N GLN A 33 -13.81 -1.61 2.06
CA GLN A 33 -13.71 -1.85 3.51
C GLN A 33 -12.79 -0.84 4.21
N HIS A 34 -11.72 -0.41 3.56
CA HIS A 34 -10.87 0.66 4.07
C HIS A 34 -11.58 2.02 3.97
N ARG A 35 -12.29 2.28 2.88
CA ARG A 35 -13.00 3.54 2.65
C ARG A 35 -14.06 3.83 3.72
N THR A 36 -14.78 2.82 4.21
CA THR A 36 -15.71 3.00 5.34
C THR A 36 -15.04 3.39 6.66
N LYS A 37 -13.69 3.37 6.71
CA LYS A 37 -12.86 3.71 7.88
C LYS A 37 -11.98 4.93 7.60
N GLY A 38 -12.43 5.83 6.73
CA GLY A 38 -11.74 7.10 6.44
C GLY A 38 -10.50 6.98 5.56
N TRP A 39 -10.28 5.83 4.89
CA TRP A 39 -9.16 5.69 3.96
C TRP A 39 -9.55 6.08 2.54
N GLU A 40 -8.75 6.94 1.92
CA GLU A 40 -8.98 7.50 0.59
C GLU A 40 -7.93 7.02 -0.41
N LEU A 41 -8.34 6.79 -1.65
CA LEU A 41 -7.43 6.35 -2.71
C LEU A 41 -6.51 7.49 -3.14
N VAL A 42 -5.21 7.25 -3.08
CA VAL A 42 -4.19 8.19 -3.54
C VAL A 42 -3.73 7.85 -4.96
N CYS A 43 -3.47 6.57 -5.22
CA CYS A 43 -2.97 6.05 -6.49
C CYS A 43 -3.12 4.53 -6.54
N TYR A 44 -3.14 3.95 -7.75
CA TYR A 44 -3.08 2.51 -7.95
C TYR A 44 -2.33 2.14 -9.24
N TRP A 45 -1.85 0.90 -9.29
CA TRP A 45 -1.22 0.27 -10.45
C TRP A 45 -1.87 -1.08 -10.70
N TYR A 46 -2.14 -1.36 -11.97
CA TYR A 46 -2.68 -2.64 -12.40
C TYR A 46 -1.56 -3.66 -12.67
N PHE A 47 -1.80 -4.91 -12.27
CA PHE A 47 -0.97 -6.06 -12.58
C PHE A 47 -1.84 -7.18 -13.16
N GLN A 48 -1.34 -7.81 -14.22
CA GLN A 48 -2.00 -8.96 -14.86
C GLN A 48 -2.10 -10.18 -13.92
N ASN A 49 -1.19 -10.29 -12.95
CA ASN A 49 -1.20 -11.38 -11.98
C ASN A 49 -0.84 -10.90 -10.56
N ARG A 50 -1.33 -11.65 -9.58
CA ARG A 50 -1.12 -11.39 -8.15
C ARG A 50 0.34 -11.52 -7.71
N ALA A 51 1.12 -12.39 -8.34
CA ALA A 51 2.52 -12.61 -7.99
C ALA A 51 3.38 -11.37 -8.26
N GLY A 52 3.18 -10.72 -9.41
CA GLY A 52 3.86 -9.48 -9.76
C GLY A 52 3.51 -8.34 -8.79
N ALA A 53 2.23 -8.17 -8.48
CA ALA A 53 1.79 -7.16 -7.52
C ALA A 53 2.40 -7.41 -6.12
N ARG A 54 2.37 -8.67 -5.64
CA ARG A 54 2.92 -9.05 -4.34
C ARG A 54 4.44 -8.87 -4.27
N ARG A 55 5.17 -9.14 -5.35
CA ARG A 55 6.62 -8.89 -5.43
C ARG A 55 6.92 -7.41 -5.25
N VAL A 56 6.23 -6.54 -6.01
CA VAL A 56 6.41 -5.08 -5.93
C VAL A 56 6.01 -4.56 -4.54
N GLU A 57 4.86 -4.98 -4.01
CA GLU A 57 4.41 -4.63 -2.66
C GLU A 57 5.46 -5.00 -1.61
N SER A 58 6.01 -6.21 -1.66
CA SER A 58 6.99 -6.70 -0.68
C SER A 58 8.28 -5.85 -0.70
N ILE A 59 8.82 -5.55 -1.89
CA ILE A 59 10.01 -4.71 -2.04
C ILE A 59 9.77 -3.30 -1.49
N VAL A 60 8.63 -2.70 -1.83
CA VAL A 60 8.26 -1.36 -1.36
C VAL A 60 8.08 -1.33 0.15
N LEU A 61 7.32 -2.28 0.71
CA LEU A 61 7.09 -2.37 2.15
C LEU A 61 8.39 -2.61 2.92
N GLN A 62 9.27 -3.48 2.43
CA GLN A 62 10.57 -3.72 3.05
C GLN A 62 11.40 -2.43 3.07
N THR A 63 11.54 -1.78 1.91
CA THR A 63 12.32 -0.52 1.79
C THR A 63 11.79 0.56 2.73
N LEU A 64 10.48 0.68 2.86
CA LEU A 64 9.87 1.69 3.74
C LEU A 64 10.00 1.32 5.21
N ARG A 65 9.83 0.05 5.59
CA ARG A 65 9.98 -0.40 6.97
C ARG A 65 11.41 -0.25 7.46
N GLU A 66 12.40 -0.59 6.63
CA GLU A 66 13.81 -0.41 6.98
C GLU A 66 14.17 1.07 7.24
N ARG A 67 13.52 1.99 6.54
CA ARG A 67 13.81 3.43 6.65
C ARG A 67 12.97 4.17 7.69
N TYR A 68 11.71 3.78 7.87
CA TYR A 68 10.71 4.55 8.63
C TYR A 68 10.01 3.76 9.72
N GLY A 69 10.20 2.44 9.78
CA GLY A 69 9.35 1.54 10.56
C GLY A 69 7.94 1.43 10.00
N HIS A 70 7.04 0.84 10.79
CA HIS A 70 5.59 0.97 10.58
C HIS A 70 5.04 2.01 11.57
N TYR A 71 3.88 2.58 11.26
CA TYR A 71 3.38 3.75 12.00
C TYR A 71 2.20 3.45 12.92
N LEU A 72 1.17 2.77 12.44
CA LEU A 72 0.01 2.40 13.25
C LEU A 72 0.22 1.06 13.94
N ASP A 73 -0.47 0.88 15.06
CA ASP A 73 -0.48 -0.34 15.85
C ASP A 73 -1.75 -1.17 15.64
N LYS A 74 -1.78 -2.35 16.26
CA LYS A 74 -2.94 -3.25 16.22
C LYS A 74 -4.20 -2.61 16.81
N GLY A 75 -4.06 -1.69 17.77
CA GLY A 75 -5.16 -0.93 18.36
C GLY A 75 -5.85 0.01 17.37
N ASP A 76 -5.07 0.65 16.50
CA ASP A 76 -5.59 1.57 15.47
C ASP A 76 -6.20 0.83 14.28
N MET A 77 -5.70 -0.37 13.99
CA MET A 77 -6.21 -1.23 12.91
C MET A 77 -6.59 -2.64 13.42
N PRO A 78 -7.72 -2.79 14.13
CA PRO A 78 -8.16 -4.09 14.65
C PRO A 78 -8.43 -5.11 13.53
N GLN A 79 -8.73 -4.64 12.32
CA GLN A 79 -8.87 -5.43 11.08
C GLN A 79 -7.57 -5.98 10.47
N ARG A 80 -6.41 -5.84 11.14
CA ARG A 80 -5.06 -6.18 10.64
C ARG A 80 -4.56 -5.20 9.55
N GLY A 81 -3.28 -5.34 9.18
CA GLY A 81 -2.63 -4.52 8.14
C GLY A 81 -1.90 -3.27 8.65
N TYR A 82 -1.73 -3.13 9.98
CA TYR A 82 -1.05 -2.01 10.63
C TYR A 82 0.44 -1.91 10.24
N THR A 83 1.12 -3.05 10.03
CA THR A 83 2.55 -3.10 9.62
C THR A 83 2.81 -2.56 8.22
N GLU A 84 1.79 -2.22 7.46
CA GLU A 84 1.87 -1.70 6.10
C GLU A 84 1.52 -0.20 6.04
N THR A 85 1.57 0.47 7.20
CA THR A 85 1.24 1.88 7.37
C THR A 85 2.47 2.70 7.70
N PHE A 86 2.51 3.95 7.22
CA PHE A 86 3.63 4.87 7.35
C PHE A 86 3.12 6.28 7.66
N ASP A 87 3.88 7.01 8.48
CA ASP A 87 3.59 8.38 8.88
C ASP A 87 3.66 9.33 7.67
N ALA A 88 2.54 9.96 7.32
CA ALA A 88 2.45 10.84 6.15
C ALA A 88 3.24 12.14 6.32
N SER A 89 3.63 12.51 7.55
CA SER A 89 4.52 13.65 7.79
C SER A 89 5.98 13.37 7.40
N LYS A 90 6.40 12.08 7.42
CA LYS A 90 7.78 11.65 7.17
C LYS A 90 8.04 11.29 5.71
N ILE A 91 6.99 10.97 4.96
CA ILE A 91 7.10 10.54 3.57
C ILE A 91 6.08 11.22 2.66
N THR A 92 6.59 11.88 1.61
CA THR A 92 5.74 12.55 0.65
C THR A 92 5.16 11.57 -0.37
N LYS A 93 3.94 11.85 -0.87
CA LYS A 93 3.32 11.12 -1.99
C LYS A 93 4.30 10.89 -3.14
N ARG A 94 5.03 11.93 -3.55
CA ARG A 94 6.00 11.86 -4.66
C ARG A 94 7.12 10.83 -4.41
N LYS A 95 7.62 10.71 -3.17
CA LYS A 95 8.63 9.71 -2.83
C LYS A 95 8.08 8.28 -2.94
N ILE A 96 6.87 8.04 -2.43
CA ILE A 96 6.22 6.71 -2.52
C ILE A 96 5.96 6.33 -3.98
N LEU A 97 5.37 7.24 -4.78
CA LEU A 97 5.12 6.99 -6.20
C LEU A 97 6.41 6.63 -6.95
N ARG A 98 7.51 7.36 -6.67
CA ARG A 98 8.81 7.08 -7.28
C ARG A 98 9.35 5.72 -6.85
N LEU A 99 9.22 5.36 -5.57
CA LEU A 99 9.67 4.07 -5.04
C LEU A 99 8.91 2.91 -5.70
N VAL A 100 7.58 2.98 -5.75
CA VAL A 100 6.75 1.97 -6.43
C VAL A 100 7.13 1.84 -7.89
N ASN A 101 7.29 2.96 -8.61
CA ASN A 101 7.68 2.92 -10.02
C ASN A 101 9.08 2.33 -10.24
N LYS A 102 10.04 2.55 -9.33
CA LYS A 102 11.35 1.88 -9.37
C LYS A 102 11.22 0.37 -9.13
N ALA A 103 10.42 -0.04 -8.15
CA ALA A 103 10.16 -1.45 -7.86
C ALA A 103 9.53 -2.18 -9.06
N ILE A 104 8.56 -1.54 -9.73
CA ILE A 104 7.92 -2.07 -10.96
C ILE A 104 8.95 -2.26 -12.07
N LYS A 105 9.88 -1.29 -12.24
CA LYS A 105 10.94 -1.34 -13.25
C LYS A 105 12.12 -2.24 -12.88
N GLY A 106 12.14 -2.84 -11.68
CA GLY A 106 13.26 -3.64 -11.19
C GLY A 106 14.52 -2.83 -10.88
N LEU A 107 14.37 -1.57 -10.47
CA LEU A 107 15.46 -0.62 -10.21
C LEU A 107 15.73 -0.41 -8.70
N LEU A 108 15.36 -1.38 -7.86
CA LEU A 108 15.59 -1.40 -6.42
C LEU A 108 16.31 -2.69 -6.03
#